data_AF-A0A0B7I5S5-F1
#
_entry.id   AF-A0A0B7I5S5-F1
#
_cell.length_a   1.000
_cell.length_b   1.000
_cell.length_c   1.000
_cell.angle_alpha   90.00
_cell.angle_beta   90.00
_cell.angle_gamma   90.00
#
_symmetry.space_group_name_H-M   'P 1'
#
loop_
_entity.id
_entity.type
_entity.pdbx_description
1 polymer ?
#
loop_
_entity_poly.entity_id
_entity_poly.type
_entity_poly.pdbx_seq_one_letter_code
_entity_poly.pdbx_strand_id
1 'polypeptide(L)'
;MFLFLAVTTVVSAQSTRYQRGYQKSNGTYVMPHYKTQTNKTNHDNFSTKGNVNYYTGSSGSRAKDYSSGAYNYGSGQTIRTGSRGGQYYINSNGNKTYVPKRK
;
A
#
# COMPACT_ATOMS: atom_id res chain seq x y z
N MET A 1 -19.14 28.84 30.41
CA MET A 1 -18.13 29.03 29.35
C MET A 1 -17.75 27.64 28.83
N PHE A 2 -18.30 27.24 27.68
CA PHE A 2 -17.98 25.93 27.08
C PHE A 2 -16.76 26.08 26.18
N LEU A 3 -15.66 25.44 26.57
CA LEU A 3 -14.44 25.38 25.77
C LEU A 3 -14.62 24.28 24.71
N PHE A 4 -14.85 24.68 23.46
CA PHE A 4 -14.81 23.75 22.32
C PHE A 4 -13.36 23.58 21.86
N LEU A 5 -12.78 22.42 22.14
CA LEU A 5 -11.48 22.03 21.63
C LEU A 5 -11.64 21.59 20.16
N ALA A 6 -11.21 22.43 19.23
CA ALA A 6 -11.18 22.07 17.82
C ALA A 6 -10.07 21.04 17.57
N VAL A 7 -10.43 19.75 17.49
CA VAL A 7 -9.52 18.70 17.04
C VAL A 7 -9.35 18.84 15.53
N THR A 8 -8.26 19.47 15.11
CA THR A 8 -7.89 19.56 13.70
C THR A 8 -7.33 18.21 13.24
N THR A 9 -8.15 17.40 12.57
CA THR A 9 -7.63 16.23 11.86
C THR A 9 -6.80 16.73 10.68
N VAL A 10 -5.49 16.55 10.75
CA VAL A 10 -4.58 16.84 9.63
C VAL A 10 -4.87 15.83 8.52
N VAL A 11 -5.74 16.18 7.57
CA VAL A 11 -6.00 15.35 6.39
C VAL A 11 -4.81 15.49 5.46
N SER A 12 -3.91 14.51 5.46
CA SER A 12 -2.85 14.45 4.44
C SER A 12 -3.50 14.23 3.09
N ALA A 13 -3.44 15.24 2.22
CA ALA A 13 -3.92 15.12 0.85
C ALA A 13 -3.05 14.10 0.09
N GLN A 14 -3.62 12.93 -0.18
CA GLN A 14 -2.95 11.86 -0.92
C GLN A 14 -2.89 12.27 -2.40
N SER A 15 -1.67 12.49 -2.91
CA SER A 15 -1.49 12.81 -4.34
C SER A 15 -1.76 11.58 -5.19
N THR A 16 -2.58 11.72 -6.23
CA THR A 16 -3.02 10.60 -7.08
C THR A 16 -2.70 10.81 -8.56
N ARG A 17 -2.70 9.71 -9.31
CA ARG A 17 -2.57 9.67 -10.76
C ARG A 17 -3.49 8.64 -11.38
N TYR A 18 -3.96 8.95 -12.58
CA TYR A 18 -4.71 8.01 -13.41
C TYR A 18 -3.79 6.93 -13.98
N GLN A 19 -4.21 5.67 -13.85
CA GLN A 19 -3.59 4.52 -14.49
C GLN A 19 -4.48 4.07 -15.64
N ARG A 20 -3.96 4.13 -16.87
CA ARG A 20 -4.64 3.61 -18.07
C ARG A 20 -4.81 2.10 -17.95
N GLY A 21 -5.92 1.60 -18.50
CA GLY A 21 -6.18 0.17 -18.63
C GLY A 21 -5.20 -0.50 -19.60
N TYR A 22 -4.95 -1.80 -19.39
CA TYR A 22 -4.00 -2.58 -20.19
C TYR A 22 -4.31 -4.09 -20.11
N GLN A 23 -3.84 -4.86 -21.10
CA GLN A 23 -3.86 -6.32 -21.04
C GLN A 23 -2.57 -6.86 -20.40
N LYS A 24 -2.71 -7.82 -19.48
CA LYS A 24 -1.59 -8.60 -18.96
C LYS A 24 -1.16 -9.66 -19.98
N SER A 25 0.05 -10.20 -19.84
CA SER A 25 0.57 -11.26 -20.72
C SER A 25 -0.27 -12.54 -20.71
N ASN A 26 -1.02 -12.80 -19.63
CA ASN A 26 -1.95 -13.92 -19.52
C ASN A 26 -3.36 -13.62 -20.08
N GLY A 27 -3.52 -12.55 -20.87
CA GLY A 27 -4.79 -12.16 -21.48
C GLY A 27 -5.78 -11.43 -20.56
N THR A 28 -5.52 -11.33 -19.25
CA THR A 28 -6.41 -10.62 -18.33
C THR A 28 -6.39 -9.12 -18.57
N TYR A 29 -7.54 -8.51 -18.87
CA TYR A 29 -7.68 -7.06 -18.95
C TYR A 29 -7.74 -6.40 -17.56
N VAL A 30 -7.00 -5.30 -17.39
CA VAL A 30 -7.03 -4.46 -16.20
C VAL A 30 -7.72 -3.14 -16.55
N MET A 31 -8.85 -2.87 -15.89
CA MET A 31 -9.59 -1.62 -16.05
C MET A 31 -8.77 -0.41 -15.56
N PRO A 32 -8.89 0.76 -16.21
CA PRO A 32 -8.31 1.99 -15.69
C PRO A 32 -8.81 2.32 -14.28
N HIS A 33 -7.94 2.92 -13.47
CA HIS A 33 -8.25 3.28 -12.09
C HIS A 33 -7.33 4.41 -11.60
N TYR A 34 -7.69 5.03 -10.48
CA TYR A 34 -6.81 5.97 -9.78
C TYR A 34 -5.97 5.24 -8.73
N LYS A 35 -4.71 5.67 -8.61
CA LYS A 35 -3.79 5.22 -7.55
C LYS A 35 -2.96 6.38 -7.03
N THR A 36 -2.42 6.23 -5.83
CA THR A 36 -1.50 7.21 -5.25
C THR A 36 -0.20 7.30 -6.07
N GLN A 37 0.46 8.45 -5.97
CA GLN A 37 1.76 8.69 -6.61
C GLN A 37 2.79 7.67 -6.12
N THR A 38 3.74 7.33 -7.00
CA THR A 38 4.80 6.40 -6.62
C THR A 38 5.87 7.12 -5.81
N ASN A 39 6.12 6.64 -4.60
CA ASN A 39 7.23 7.10 -3.76
C ASN A 39 7.91 5.90 -3.07
N LYS A 40 8.88 6.18 -2.19
CA LYS A 40 9.72 5.14 -1.55
C LYS A 40 9.00 4.36 -0.44
N THR A 41 7.80 4.75 -0.02
CA THR A 41 7.06 4.08 1.06
C THR A 41 5.62 3.80 0.65
N ASN A 42 4.91 2.99 1.41
CA ASN A 42 3.47 2.82 1.23
C ASN A 42 2.61 3.74 2.12
N HIS A 43 3.19 4.69 2.83
CA HIS A 43 2.53 5.38 3.95
C HIS A 43 1.25 6.12 3.54
N ASP A 44 1.26 6.70 2.36
CA ASP A 44 0.18 7.47 1.75
C ASP A 44 -0.72 6.64 0.83
N ASN A 45 -0.37 5.38 0.54
CA ASN A 45 -1.16 4.53 -0.35
C ASN A 45 -2.56 4.28 0.22
N PHE A 46 -3.58 4.29 -0.66
CA PHE A 46 -4.97 3.97 -0.29
C PHE A 46 -5.14 2.62 0.41
N SER A 47 -4.31 1.64 0.07
CA SER A 47 -4.38 0.30 0.66
C SER A 47 -3.76 0.20 2.06
N THR A 48 -3.09 1.25 2.53
CA THR A 48 -2.39 1.26 3.82
C THR A 48 -3.35 1.52 4.98
N LYS A 49 -3.15 0.79 6.08
CA LYS A 49 -4.00 0.84 7.28
C LYS A 49 -4.14 2.28 7.79
N GLY A 50 -5.39 2.72 7.93
CA GLY A 50 -5.75 4.08 8.36
C GLY A 50 -6.04 5.05 7.21
N ASN A 51 -5.69 4.70 5.97
CA ASN A 51 -6.04 5.50 4.80
C ASN A 51 -7.38 5.04 4.21
N VAL A 52 -8.10 5.96 3.57
CA VAL A 52 -9.36 5.69 2.87
C VAL A 52 -9.17 6.02 1.39
N ASN A 53 -9.61 5.12 0.52
CA ASN A 53 -9.74 5.38 -0.90
C ASN A 53 -10.98 6.21 -1.16
N TYR A 54 -10.84 7.51 -1.39
CA TYR A 54 -11.98 8.40 -1.64
C TYR A 54 -12.69 8.15 -2.98
N TYR A 55 -12.11 7.39 -3.92
CA TYR A 55 -12.79 6.98 -5.15
C TYR A 55 -13.73 5.80 -4.95
N THR A 56 -13.50 4.95 -3.95
CA THR A 56 -14.27 3.71 -3.74
C THR A 56 -14.88 3.60 -2.34
N GLY A 57 -14.60 4.54 -1.44
CA GLY A 57 -14.99 4.49 -0.02
C GLY A 57 -14.26 3.42 0.80
N SER A 58 -13.34 2.67 0.20
CA SER A 58 -12.73 1.49 0.84
C SER A 58 -11.61 1.90 1.81
N SER A 59 -11.57 1.25 2.98
CA SER A 59 -10.49 1.44 3.96
C SER A 59 -9.29 0.56 3.68
N GLY A 60 -8.09 1.12 3.78
CA GLY A 60 -6.84 0.39 3.69
C GLY A 60 -6.60 -0.51 4.90
N SER A 61 -5.91 -1.63 4.69
CA SER A 61 -5.63 -2.65 5.72
C SER A 61 -4.17 -3.09 5.75
N ARG A 62 -3.36 -2.70 4.76
CA ARG A 62 -1.96 -3.10 4.67
C ARG A 62 -1.12 -2.39 5.72
N ALA A 63 -0.24 -3.11 6.41
CA ALA A 63 0.65 -2.46 7.35
C ALA A 63 1.56 -1.43 6.67
N LYS A 64 1.84 -0.36 7.40
CA LYS A 64 2.75 0.71 7.01
C LYS A 64 4.19 0.18 6.97
N ASP A 65 4.95 0.58 5.97
CA ASP A 65 6.38 0.27 5.89
C ASP A 65 7.08 0.72 7.17
N TYR A 66 7.97 -0.13 7.69
CA TYR A 66 8.74 0.06 8.91
C TYR A 66 7.92 0.14 10.21
N SER A 67 6.66 -0.32 10.19
CA SER A 67 5.85 -0.52 11.39
C SER A 67 5.99 -1.93 11.97
N SER A 68 5.61 -2.12 13.24
CA SER A 68 5.53 -3.46 13.86
C SER A 68 4.64 -4.42 13.07
N GLY A 69 3.54 -3.92 12.50
CA GLY A 69 2.64 -4.71 11.65
C GLY A 69 3.29 -5.25 10.37
N ALA A 70 4.40 -4.68 9.90
CA ALA A 70 5.11 -5.19 8.71
C ALA A 70 5.71 -6.60 8.94
N TYR A 71 6.06 -6.94 10.18
CA TYR A 71 6.62 -8.25 10.55
C TYR A 71 5.58 -9.38 10.49
N ASN A 72 4.29 -9.06 10.52
CA ASN A 72 3.21 -10.05 10.44
C ASN A 72 3.03 -10.64 9.02
N TYR A 73 3.57 -9.97 8.00
CA TYR A 73 3.51 -10.45 6.62
C TYR A 73 4.55 -11.55 6.40
N GLY A 74 4.30 -12.56 5.57
CA GLY A 74 5.31 -13.56 5.21
C GLY A 74 6.00 -14.21 6.42
N SER A 75 5.27 -14.45 7.51
CA SER A 75 5.80 -15.13 8.70
C SER A 75 6.35 -16.50 8.31
N GLY A 76 7.52 -16.87 8.85
CA GLY A 76 8.22 -18.10 8.51
C GLY A 76 8.86 -18.14 7.10
N GLN A 77 8.79 -17.05 6.32
CA GLN A 77 9.39 -16.97 4.99
C GLN A 77 10.71 -16.18 5.02
N THR A 78 11.68 -16.63 4.21
CA THR A 78 12.92 -15.87 3.99
C THR A 78 12.63 -14.65 3.12
N ILE A 79 12.68 -13.47 3.73
CA ILE A 79 12.45 -12.20 3.05
C ILE A 79 13.72 -11.77 2.31
N ARG A 80 13.56 -11.34 1.06
CA ARG A 80 14.60 -10.83 0.18
C ARG A 80 14.30 -9.39 -0.22
N THR A 81 15.35 -8.61 -0.48
CA THR A 81 15.25 -7.24 -0.98
C THR A 81 15.60 -7.21 -2.46
N GLY A 82 14.73 -6.63 -3.29
CA GLY A 82 14.98 -6.44 -4.71
C GLY A 82 15.84 -5.21 -5.00
N SER A 83 16.39 -5.11 -6.21
CA SER A 83 17.22 -3.98 -6.67
C SER A 83 16.53 -2.61 -6.56
N ARG A 84 15.19 -2.59 -6.56
CA ARG A 84 14.37 -1.37 -6.38
C ARG A 84 13.96 -1.11 -4.92
N GLY A 85 14.55 -1.84 -3.96
CA GLY A 85 14.32 -1.69 -2.52
C GLY A 85 13.03 -2.33 -1.98
N GLY A 86 12.21 -2.94 -2.84
CA GLY A 86 11.02 -3.68 -2.40
C GLY A 86 11.39 -5.00 -1.73
N GLN A 87 10.72 -5.32 -0.62
CA GLN A 87 10.89 -6.60 0.08
C GLN A 87 9.84 -7.62 -0.36
N TYR A 88 10.24 -8.88 -0.52
CA TYR A 88 9.37 -9.97 -0.97
C TYR A 88 9.86 -11.33 -0.49
N TYR A 89 9.01 -12.35 -0.56
CA TYR A 89 9.41 -13.75 -0.48
C TYR A 89 8.95 -14.50 -1.75
N ILE A 90 9.46 -15.70 -1.97
CA ILE A 90 9.00 -16.60 -3.03
C ILE A 90 7.95 -17.52 -2.43
N ASN A 91 6.71 -17.45 -2.94
CA ASN A 91 5.63 -18.33 -2.46
C ASN A 91 5.77 -19.76 -3.04
N SER A 92 4.90 -20.68 -2.59
CA SER A 92 4.88 -22.08 -3.02
C SER A 92 4.78 -22.27 -4.53
N ASN A 93 4.20 -21.29 -5.25
CA ASN A 93 4.04 -21.32 -6.69
C ASN A 93 5.26 -20.72 -7.42
N GLY A 94 6.36 -20.46 -6.73
CA GLY A 94 7.57 -19.84 -7.30
C GLY A 94 7.45 -18.34 -7.56
N ASN A 95 6.35 -17.69 -7.16
CA ASN A 95 6.09 -16.29 -7.47
C ASN A 95 6.57 -15.34 -6.36
N LYS A 96 7.06 -14.15 -6.75
CA LYS A 96 7.41 -13.08 -5.82
C LYS A 96 6.14 -12.50 -5.17
N THR A 97 6.07 -12.59 -3.85
CA THR A 97 5.01 -11.97 -3.05
C THR A 97 5.59 -10.83 -2.23
N TYR A 98 5.22 -9.59 -2.58
CA TYR A 98 5.74 -8.38 -1.95
C TYR A 98 5.08 -8.10 -0.59
N VAL A 99 5.91 -7.75 0.39
CA VAL A 99 5.53 -7.45 1.77
C VAL A 99 5.88 -6.01 2.11
N PRO A 100 5.20 -5.38 3.09
CA PRO A 100 5.64 -4.10 3.63
C PRO A 100 7.09 -4.19 4.12
N LYS A 101 7.87 -3.13 3.90
CA LYS A 101 9.30 -3.12 4.22
C LYS A 101 9.51 -3.17 5.73
N ARG A 102 10.47 -3.98 6.14
CA ARG A 102 10.96 -4.09 7.53
C ARG A 102 12.28 -3.34 7.67
N LYS A 103 12.65 -3.04 8.92
CA LYS A 103 13.95 -2.44 9.24
C LYS A 103 15.06 -3.47 9.08
#